data_AF-A0A955QRM0-F1
#
_entry.id   AF-A0A955QRM0-F1
#
_cell.length_a   1.000
_cell.length_b   1.000
_cell.length_c   1.000
_cell.angle_alpha   90.00
_cell.angle_beta   90.00
_cell.angle_gamma   90.00
#
_symmetry.space_group_name_H-M   'P 1'
#
loop_
_entity.id
_entity.type
_entity.pdbx_description
1 polymer ?
#
loop_
_entity_poly.entity_id
_entity_poly.type
_entity_poly.pdbx_seq_one_letter_code
_entity_poly.pdbx_strand_id
1 'polypeptide(L)'
;MAKRLLEQIKNFFSQAKGEVDELRAEITKTKNKIEVIEASPIDLATAKERIRLGIASIADEFVERRFRTSSFMNHESRPELIAEHFIGADPFQLACWLQPEGVAQRLEGSFGKFLEVYGPGLSPEERASRLATLRPHLRQLEKQEERLIGEAREAGVKIPRRPDADPAVVLGDA
;
A
#
# COMPACT_ATOMS: atom_id res chain seq x y z
N MET A 1 -33.57 -40.01 -28.11
CA MET A 1 -32.14 -39.90 -27.75
C MET A 1 -31.65 -38.44 -27.79
N ALA A 2 -31.86 -37.70 -28.88
CA ALA A 2 -31.40 -36.31 -29.03
C ALA A 2 -31.85 -35.31 -27.93
N LYS A 3 -33.10 -35.40 -27.44
CA LYS A 3 -33.61 -34.50 -26.38
C LYS A 3 -32.81 -34.59 -25.07
N ARG A 4 -32.47 -35.81 -24.64
CA ARG A 4 -31.72 -36.06 -23.39
C ARG A 4 -30.30 -35.50 -23.47
N LEU A 5 -29.67 -35.61 -24.64
CA LEU A 5 -28.31 -35.12 -24.88
C LEU A 5 -28.27 -33.58 -24.90
N LEU A 6 -29.28 -32.94 -25.49
CA LEU A 6 -29.43 -31.48 -25.44
C LEU A 6 -29.65 -30.96 -24.01
N GLU A 7 -30.40 -31.69 -23.19
CA GLU A 7 -30.65 -31.31 -21.79
C GLU A 7 -29.39 -31.46 -20.93
N GLN A 8 -28.61 -32.53 -21.14
CA GLN A 8 -27.31 -32.70 -20.49
C GLN A 8 -26.34 -31.57 -20.85
N ILE A 9 -26.26 -31.17 -22.12
CA ILE A 9 -25.40 -30.05 -22.56
C ILE A 9 -25.84 -28.73 -21.92
N LYS A 10 -27.16 -28.46 -21.85
CA LYS A 10 -27.69 -27.25 -21.20
C LYS A 10 -27.35 -27.20 -19.71
N ASN A 11 -27.47 -28.33 -19.02
CA ASN A 11 -27.15 -28.42 -17.60
C ASN A 11 -25.64 -28.20 -17.37
N PHE A 12 -24.79 -28.82 -18.17
CA PHE A 12 -23.34 -28.59 -18.12
C PHE A 12 -22.98 -27.12 -18.36
N PHE A 13 -23.58 -26.47 -19.36
CA PHE A 13 -23.37 -25.05 -19.63
C PHE A 13 -23.76 -24.17 -18.43
N SER A 14 -24.95 -24.41 -17.88
CA SER A 14 -25.44 -23.64 -16.74
C SER A 14 -24.55 -23.82 -15.51
N GLN A 15 -24.06 -25.04 -15.29
CA GLN A 15 -23.16 -25.34 -14.18
C GLN A 15 -21.80 -24.67 -14.36
N ALA A 16 -21.13 -24.87 -15.49
CA ALA A 16 -19.81 -24.29 -15.75
C ALA A 16 -19.83 -22.76 -15.69
N LYS A 17 -20.90 -22.14 -16.21
CA LYS A 17 -21.08 -20.69 -16.10
C LYS A 17 -21.27 -20.24 -14.65
N GLY A 18 -22.09 -20.96 -13.88
CA GLY A 18 -22.30 -20.67 -12.46
C GLY A 18 -21.00 -20.73 -11.65
N GLU A 19 -20.21 -21.78 -11.84
CA GLU A 19 -18.92 -21.96 -11.15
C GLU A 19 -17.92 -20.84 -11.51
N VAL A 20 -17.85 -20.43 -12.79
CA VAL A 20 -17.00 -19.29 -13.20
C VAL A 20 -17.49 -17.98 -12.59
N ASP A 21 -18.81 -17.73 -12.57
CA ASP A 21 -19.36 -16.51 -11.99
C ASP A 21 -19.11 -16.43 -10.46
N GLU A 22 -19.18 -17.56 -9.76
CA GLU A 22 -18.79 -17.66 -8.34
C GLU A 22 -17.31 -17.37 -8.11
N LEU A 23 -16.41 -17.94 -8.93
CA LEU A 23 -14.97 -17.63 -8.85
C LEU A 23 -14.69 -16.15 -9.11
N ARG A 24 -15.37 -15.53 -10.08
CA ARG A 24 -15.23 -14.09 -10.36
C ARG A 24 -15.66 -13.22 -9.20
N ALA A 25 -16.72 -13.61 -8.50
CA ALA A 25 -17.15 -12.91 -7.29
C ALA A 25 -16.07 -12.98 -6.20
N GLU A 26 -15.48 -14.15 -5.95
CA GLU A 26 -14.41 -14.30 -4.95
C GLU A 26 -13.09 -13.62 -5.38
N ILE A 27 -12.76 -13.61 -6.67
CA ILE A 27 -11.63 -12.84 -7.22
C ILE A 27 -11.83 -11.35 -6.96
N THR A 28 -12.99 -10.80 -7.30
CA THR A 28 -13.32 -9.38 -7.10
C THR A 28 -13.22 -9.01 -5.62
N LYS A 29 -13.80 -9.84 -4.75
CA LYS A 29 -13.74 -9.68 -3.29
C LYS A 29 -12.30 -9.73 -2.76
N THR A 30 -11.46 -10.62 -3.30
CA THR A 30 -10.06 -10.73 -2.91
C THR A 30 -9.24 -9.52 -3.38
N LYS A 31 -9.46 -9.05 -4.62
CA LYS A 31 -8.85 -7.81 -5.13
C LYS A 31 -9.23 -6.60 -4.26
N ASN A 32 -10.50 -6.45 -3.92
CA ASN A 32 -10.96 -5.38 -3.04
C ASN A 32 -10.31 -5.44 -1.65
N LYS A 33 -10.14 -6.64 -1.07
CA LYS A 33 -9.41 -6.80 0.20
C LYS A 33 -7.95 -6.35 0.10
N ILE A 34 -7.27 -6.71 -1.00
CA ILE A 34 -5.89 -6.28 -1.27
C ILE A 34 -5.83 -4.76 -1.37
N GLU A 35 -6.70 -4.15 -2.17
CA GLU A 35 -6.77 -2.70 -2.35
C GLU A 35 -7.00 -1.97 -1.02
N VAL A 36 -7.94 -2.44 -0.19
CA VAL A 36 -8.19 -1.89 1.15
C VAL A 36 -6.94 -1.99 2.03
N ILE A 37 -6.22 -3.11 2.00
CA ILE A 37 -4.98 -3.27 2.78
C ILE A 37 -3.87 -2.36 2.24
N GLU A 38 -3.75 -2.17 0.93
CA GLU A 38 -2.75 -1.29 0.33
C GLU A 38 -3.04 0.19 0.61
N ALA A 39 -4.30 0.59 0.57
CA ALA A 39 -4.75 1.95 0.86
C ALA A 39 -4.81 2.27 2.38
N SER A 40 -4.76 1.26 3.26
CA SER A 40 -4.83 1.47 4.71
C SER A 40 -3.66 2.35 5.19
N PRO A 41 -3.87 3.28 6.14
CA PRO A 41 -2.77 4.07 6.69
C PRO A 41 -1.77 3.19 7.45
N ILE A 42 -0.57 3.71 7.71
CA ILE A 42 0.37 3.07 8.64
C ILE A 42 -0.14 3.20 10.07
N ASP A 43 0.25 2.27 10.93
CA ASP A 43 -0.11 2.34 12.35
C ASP A 43 0.54 3.54 13.07
N LEU A 44 0.00 3.86 14.24
CA LEU A 44 0.48 4.97 15.05
C LEU A 44 1.94 4.79 15.48
N ALA A 45 2.36 3.56 15.81
CA ALA A 45 3.71 3.29 16.28
C ALA A 45 4.75 3.60 15.19
N THR A 46 4.53 3.10 13.97
CA THR A 46 5.40 3.36 12.81
C THR A 46 5.39 4.83 12.45
N ALA A 47 4.22 5.49 12.50
CA ALA A 47 4.13 6.92 12.22
C ALA A 47 4.94 7.75 13.22
N LYS A 48 4.85 7.46 14.53
CA LYS A 48 5.64 8.14 15.57
C LYS A 48 7.14 8.01 15.31
N GLU A 49 7.60 6.81 14.97
CA GLU A 49 9.00 6.57 14.67
C GLU A 49 9.46 7.38 13.46
N ARG A 50 8.70 7.32 12.35
CA ARG A 50 9.01 8.10 11.14
C ARG A 50 9.01 9.60 11.37
N ILE A 51 8.06 10.11 12.15
CA ILE A 51 7.97 11.53 12.52
C ILE A 51 9.24 11.95 13.25
N ARG A 52 9.68 11.19 14.26
CA ARG A 52 10.86 11.51 15.06
C ARG A 52 12.14 11.44 14.25
N LEU A 53 12.32 10.38 13.45
CA LEU A 53 13.46 10.26 12.55
C LEU A 53 13.50 11.42 11.53
N GLY A 54 12.35 11.81 10.99
CA GLY A 54 12.24 12.94 10.08
C GLY A 54 12.62 14.27 10.75
N ILE A 55 12.13 14.52 11.97
CA ILE A 55 12.47 15.74 12.74
C ILE A 55 13.96 15.78 13.06
N ALA A 56 14.53 14.67 13.53
CA ALA A 56 15.96 14.58 13.83
C ALA A 56 16.81 14.86 12.58
N SER A 57 16.48 14.23 11.45
CA SER A 57 17.16 14.46 10.17
C SER A 57 17.09 15.92 9.72
N ILE A 58 15.95 16.59 9.91
CA ILE A 58 15.78 18.01 9.56
C ILE A 58 16.59 18.90 10.49
N ALA A 59 16.60 18.60 11.79
CA ALA A 59 17.38 19.34 12.78
C ALA A 59 18.89 19.22 12.49
N ASP A 60 19.37 18.02 12.17
CA ASP A 60 20.77 17.78 11.80
C ASP A 60 21.15 18.55 10.53
N GLU A 61 20.31 18.48 9.48
CA GLU A 61 20.54 19.22 8.24
C GLU A 61 20.59 20.74 8.48
N PHE A 62 19.74 21.26 9.37
CA PHE A 62 19.76 22.67 9.75
C PHE A 62 21.10 23.06 10.37
N VAL A 63 21.63 22.25 11.29
CA VAL A 63 22.95 22.49 11.91
C VAL A 63 24.06 22.45 10.86
N GLU A 64 24.09 21.42 10.01
CA GLU A 64 25.16 21.26 9.01
C GLU A 64 25.20 22.38 7.96
N ARG A 65 24.02 22.83 7.52
CA ARG A 65 23.90 23.81 6.43
C ARG A 65 23.91 25.26 6.92
N ARG A 66 23.27 25.54 8.06
CA ARG A 66 23.03 26.91 8.52
C ARG A 66 23.74 27.25 9.81
N PHE A 67 23.93 26.28 10.70
CA PHE A 67 24.52 26.53 12.02
C PHE A 67 25.81 25.73 12.24
N ARG A 68 26.80 25.92 11.37
CA ARG A 68 28.09 25.24 11.48
C ARG A 68 28.77 25.68 12.77
N THR A 69 28.86 24.78 13.73
CA THR A 69 29.53 25.05 15.02
C THR A 69 31.02 25.41 14.84
N SER A 70 31.64 24.96 13.75
CA SER A 70 32.99 25.39 13.35
C SER A 70 33.09 26.90 13.10
N SER A 71 32.00 27.57 12.72
CA SER A 71 31.93 29.02 12.64
C SER A 71 32.12 29.70 14.00
N PHE A 72 32.05 29.01 15.14
CA PHE A 72 32.37 29.59 16.45
C PHE A 72 33.79 29.31 16.91
N MET A 73 34.51 28.43 16.21
CA MET A 73 35.88 28.06 16.54
C MET A 73 36.93 28.94 15.85
N ASN A 74 36.53 29.73 14.84
CA ASN A 74 37.44 30.68 14.21
C ASN A 74 37.46 32.00 15.02
N HIS A 75 38.65 32.44 15.43
CA HIS A 75 38.89 33.73 16.09
C HIS A 75 38.41 34.96 15.30
N GLU A 76 38.26 34.85 13.97
CA GLU A 76 37.73 35.91 13.12
C GLU A 76 36.21 35.92 13.03
N SER A 77 35.54 34.90 13.57
CA SER A 77 34.10 34.83 13.53
C SER A 77 33.48 35.90 14.41
N ARG A 78 32.50 36.60 13.84
CA ARG A 78 31.73 37.62 14.55
C ARG A 78 30.42 36.99 15.04
N PRO A 79 30.28 36.69 16.35
CA PRO A 79 29.05 36.11 16.91
C PRO A 79 27.84 37.02 16.70
N GLU A 80 28.08 38.31 16.47
CA GLU A 80 27.06 39.32 16.12
C GLU A 80 26.29 38.97 14.83
N LEU A 81 26.89 38.20 13.91
CA LEU A 81 26.30 37.81 12.63
C LEU A 81 25.50 36.49 12.69
N ILE A 82 25.30 35.94 13.89
CA ILE A 82 24.44 34.76 14.09
C ILE A 82 23.03 35.00 13.53
N ALA A 83 22.51 36.22 13.70
CA ALA A 83 21.19 36.60 13.16
C ALA A 83 21.10 36.40 11.64
N GLU A 84 22.18 36.65 10.90
CA GLU A 84 22.23 36.50 9.44
C GLU A 84 22.08 35.03 9.00
N HIS A 85 22.50 34.09 9.84
CA HIS A 85 22.34 32.65 9.57
C HIS A 85 20.88 32.20 9.65
N PHE A 86 20.06 32.93 10.42
CA PHE A 86 18.61 32.70 10.54
C PHE A 86 17.80 33.46 9.50
N ILE A 87 18.38 34.45 8.80
CA ILE A 87 17.70 35.13 7.69
C ILE A 87 17.43 34.12 6.57
N GLY A 88 16.16 33.94 6.23
CA GLY A 88 15.73 32.95 5.23
C GLY A 88 15.90 31.50 5.68
N ALA A 89 16.02 31.23 6.99
CA ALA A 89 15.80 29.91 7.54
C ALA A 89 14.32 29.55 7.41
N ASP A 90 14.03 28.30 7.03
CA ASP A 90 12.67 27.80 7.06
C ASP A 90 12.20 27.70 8.53
N PRO A 91 11.06 28.32 8.90
CA PRO A 91 10.60 28.33 10.28
C PRO A 91 10.33 26.93 10.85
N PHE A 92 9.97 25.97 10.00
CA PHE A 92 9.74 24.59 10.43
C PHE A 92 11.08 23.89 10.72
N GLN A 93 12.11 24.07 9.90
CA GLN A 93 13.46 23.57 10.19
C GLN A 93 14.00 24.15 11.51
N LEU A 94 13.81 25.45 11.73
CA LEU A 94 14.19 26.12 12.97
C LEU A 94 13.44 25.52 14.19
N ALA A 95 12.14 25.24 14.05
CA ALA A 95 11.35 24.61 15.10
C ALA A 95 11.78 23.17 15.39
N CYS A 96 12.11 22.38 14.36
CA CYS A 96 12.65 21.03 14.51
C CYS A 96 13.97 21.02 15.27
N TRP A 97 14.84 22.02 15.02
CA TRP A 97 16.10 22.16 15.75
C TRP A 97 15.92 22.66 17.18
N LEU A 98 15.10 23.69 17.41
CA LEU A 98 14.92 24.30 18.74
C LEU A 98 14.05 23.47 19.70
N GLN A 99 13.02 22.79 19.18
CA GLN A 99 12.04 22.09 20.00
C GLN A 99 11.60 20.77 19.34
N PRO A 100 12.51 19.82 19.09
CA PRO A 100 12.21 18.59 18.36
C PRO A 100 11.07 17.78 19.00
N GLU A 101 11.04 17.65 20.34
CA GLU A 101 10.01 16.88 21.04
C GLU A 101 8.64 17.56 20.93
N GLY A 102 8.59 18.89 20.98
CA GLY A 102 7.35 19.65 20.88
C GLY A 102 6.74 19.56 19.48
N VAL A 103 7.58 19.63 18.44
CA VAL A 103 7.15 19.41 17.06
C VAL A 103 6.66 17.97 16.87
N ALA A 104 7.41 16.98 17.38
CA ALA A 104 7.04 15.57 17.30
C ALA A 104 5.67 15.32 17.95
N GLN A 105 5.48 15.74 19.20
CA GLN A 105 4.21 15.56 19.92
C GLN A 105 3.01 16.17 19.18
N ARG A 106 3.18 17.34 18.56
CA ARG A 106 2.10 17.98 17.77
C ARG A 106 1.76 17.18 16.51
N LEU A 107 2.77 16.73 15.76
CA LEU A 107 2.56 15.92 14.57
C LEU A 107 1.97 14.55 14.91
N GLU A 108 2.47 13.90 15.96
CA GLU A 108 1.95 12.64 16.48
C GLU A 108 0.48 12.77 16.91
N GLY A 109 0.13 13.85 17.61
CA GLY A 109 -1.25 14.14 18.00
C GLY A 109 -2.17 14.41 16.81
N SER A 110 -1.66 15.13 15.80
CA SER A 110 -2.41 15.36 14.55
C SER A 110 -2.64 14.05 13.79
N PHE A 111 -1.64 13.18 13.72
CA PHE A 111 -1.76 11.87 13.08
C PHE A 111 -2.69 10.94 13.86
N GLY A 112 -2.67 11.00 15.19
CA GLY A 112 -3.64 10.28 16.03
C GLY A 112 -5.09 10.63 15.69
N LYS A 113 -5.41 11.92 15.55
CA LYS A 113 -6.75 12.39 15.12
C LYS A 113 -7.11 11.93 13.71
N PHE A 114 -6.13 11.83 12.81
CA PHE A 114 -6.35 11.25 11.50
C PHE A 114 -6.77 9.77 11.60
N LEU A 115 -6.08 8.98 12.43
CA LEU A 115 -6.45 7.56 12.64
C LEU A 115 -7.82 7.38 13.33
N GLU A 116 -8.30 8.34 14.11
CA GLU A 116 -9.67 8.30 14.67
C GLU A 116 -10.74 8.29 13.55
N VAL A 117 -10.47 8.92 12.40
CA VAL A 117 -11.39 8.98 11.26
C VAL A 117 -11.24 7.77 10.33
N TYR A 118 -9.99 7.35 10.07
CA TYR A 118 -9.69 6.33 9.06
C TYR A 118 -9.43 4.93 9.63
N GLY A 119 -9.36 4.78 10.95
CA GLY A 119 -9.04 3.54 11.65
C GLY A 119 -7.54 3.43 12.03
N PRO A 120 -7.17 2.40 12.82
CA PRO A 120 -5.86 2.30 13.49
C PRO A 120 -4.64 2.11 12.57
N GLY A 121 -4.83 1.94 11.27
CA GLY A 121 -3.77 1.63 10.32
C GLY A 121 -3.22 0.21 10.48
N LEU A 122 -2.20 -0.11 9.69
CA LEU A 122 -1.47 -1.39 9.73
C LEU A 122 0.02 -1.15 9.85
N SER A 123 0.70 -1.97 10.66
CA SER A 123 2.16 -2.00 10.65
C SER A 123 2.69 -2.46 9.28
N PRO A 124 3.94 -2.15 8.91
CA PRO A 124 4.57 -2.68 7.70
C PRO A 124 4.55 -4.21 7.65
N GLU A 125 4.82 -4.87 8.78
CA GLU A 125 4.89 -6.33 8.90
C GLU A 125 3.50 -6.95 8.77
N GLU A 126 2.49 -6.39 9.43
CA GLU A 126 1.11 -6.84 9.32
C GLU A 126 0.58 -6.70 7.89
N ARG A 127 0.86 -5.56 7.25
CA ARG A 127 0.49 -5.33 5.85
C ARG A 127 1.15 -6.35 4.94
N ALA A 128 2.46 -6.55 5.07
CA ALA A 128 3.21 -7.53 4.29
C ALA A 128 2.67 -8.94 4.49
N SER A 129 2.39 -9.34 5.74
CA SER A 129 1.83 -10.65 6.09
C SER A 129 0.46 -10.89 5.44
N ARG A 130 -0.46 -9.92 5.54
CA ARG A 130 -1.79 -10.04 4.93
C ARG A 130 -1.72 -10.11 3.40
N LEU A 131 -0.88 -9.28 2.78
CA LEU A 131 -0.68 -9.31 1.33
C LEU A 131 -0.01 -10.60 0.85
N ALA A 132 0.93 -11.14 1.62
CA ALA A 132 1.59 -12.42 1.33
C ALA A 132 0.62 -13.61 1.37
N THR A 133 -0.52 -13.49 2.06
CA THR A 133 -1.58 -14.50 2.04
C THR A 133 -2.56 -14.27 0.88
N LEU A 134 -3.00 -13.03 0.67
CA LEU A 134 -4.06 -12.73 -0.29
C LEU A 134 -3.60 -12.81 -1.75
N ARG A 135 -2.36 -12.40 -2.07
CA ARG A 135 -1.85 -12.41 -3.45
C ARG A 135 -1.71 -13.83 -4.02
N PRO A 136 -1.13 -14.81 -3.30
CA PRO A 136 -1.12 -16.20 -3.76
C PRO A 136 -2.54 -16.78 -3.89
N HIS A 137 -3.44 -16.45 -2.96
CA HIS A 137 -4.83 -16.89 -3.03
C HIS A 137 -5.54 -16.34 -4.28
N LEU A 138 -5.37 -15.06 -4.58
CA LEU A 138 -5.87 -14.44 -5.80
C LEU A 138 -5.35 -15.17 -7.05
N ARG A 139 -4.04 -15.41 -7.12
CA ARG A 139 -3.43 -16.14 -8.25
C ARG A 139 -3.98 -17.56 -8.38
N GLN A 140 -4.27 -18.23 -7.27
CA GLN A 140 -4.89 -19.57 -7.28
C GLN A 140 -6.32 -19.52 -7.85
N LEU A 141 -7.13 -18.54 -7.42
CA LEU A 141 -8.49 -18.35 -7.94
C LEU A 141 -8.48 -18.05 -9.44
N GLU A 142 -7.55 -17.22 -9.91
CA GLU A 142 -7.41 -16.89 -11.34
C GLU A 142 -6.99 -18.12 -12.16
N LYS A 143 -6.07 -18.97 -11.64
CA LYS A 143 -5.72 -20.25 -12.28
C LYS A 143 -6.92 -21.21 -12.36
N GLN A 144 -7.76 -21.24 -11.32
CA GLN A 144 -8.98 -22.05 -11.32
C GLN A 144 -10.00 -21.55 -12.34
N GLU A 145 -10.18 -20.23 -12.45
CA GLU A 145 -11.04 -19.60 -13.45
C GLU A 145 -10.58 -19.99 -14.87
N GLU A 146 -9.29 -19.82 -15.18
CA GLU A 146 -8.76 -20.12 -16.52
C GLU A 146 -8.87 -21.61 -16.84
N ARG A 147 -8.64 -22.50 -15.86
CA ARG A 147 -8.84 -23.95 -16.06
C ARG A 147 -10.28 -24.26 -16.47
N LEU A 148 -11.28 -23.74 -15.75
CA LEU A 148 -12.69 -23.96 -16.07
C LEU A 148 -13.08 -23.37 -17.44
N ILE A 149 -12.53 -22.19 -17.79
CA ILE A 149 -12.73 -21.60 -19.13
C ILE A 149 -12.10 -22.47 -20.22
N GLY A 150 -10.93 -23.08 -19.95
CA GLY A 150 -10.27 -24.04 -20.83
C GLY A 150 -11.11 -25.30 -21.05
N GLU A 151 -11.54 -25.94 -19.98
CA GLU A 151 -12.40 -27.14 -20.00
C GLU A 151 -13.73 -26.87 -20.73
N ALA A 152 -14.37 -25.73 -20.44
CA ALA A 152 -15.59 -25.31 -21.14
C ALA A 152 -15.35 -25.14 -22.65
N ARG A 153 -14.20 -24.55 -23.04
CA ARG A 153 -13.85 -24.37 -24.45
C ARG A 153 -13.65 -25.70 -25.16
N GLU A 154 -12.98 -26.66 -24.54
CA GLU A 154 -12.80 -28.02 -25.08
C GLU A 154 -14.15 -28.73 -25.26
N ALA A 155 -15.11 -28.47 -24.37
CA ALA A 155 -16.50 -28.92 -24.50
C ALA A 155 -17.34 -28.13 -25.53
N GLY A 156 -16.74 -27.20 -26.29
CA GLY A 156 -17.43 -26.37 -27.29
C GLY A 156 -18.21 -25.20 -26.71
N VAL A 157 -18.06 -24.91 -25.42
CA VAL A 157 -18.71 -23.78 -24.73
C VAL A 157 -17.75 -22.60 -24.66
N LYS A 158 -18.14 -21.47 -25.27
CA LYS A 158 -17.34 -20.24 -25.23
C LYS A 158 -17.73 -19.37 -24.04
N ILE A 159 -16.90 -19.36 -23.00
CA ILE A 159 -16.99 -18.40 -21.89
C ILE A 159 -16.00 -17.25 -22.18
N PRO A 160 -16.45 -15.97 -22.19
CA PRO A 160 -15.54 -14.86 -22.38
C PRO A 160 -14.62 -14.72 -21.16
N ARG A 161 -13.34 -14.43 -21.39
CA ARG A 161 -12.40 -14.05 -20.31
C ARG A 161 -12.70 -12.64 -19.80
N ARG A 162 -12.30 -12.35 -18.57
CA ARG A 162 -12.36 -10.98 -18.04
C ARG A 162 -11.34 -10.08 -18.74
N PRO A 163 -11.62 -8.78 -18.90
CA PRO A 163 -10.68 -7.84 -19.50
C PRO A 163 -9.44 -7.58 -18.64
N ASP A 164 -9.53 -7.84 -17.33
CA ASP A 164 -8.46 -7.64 -16.34
C ASP A 164 -7.78 -8.96 -15.91
N ALA A 165 -7.93 -10.03 -16.70
CA ALA A 165 -7.30 -11.32 -16.42
C ALA A 165 -5.77 -11.21 -16.53
N ASP A 166 -5.05 -11.78 -15.55
CA ASP A 166 -3.58 -11.80 -15.56
C ASP A 166 -3.06 -12.54 -16.81
N PRO A 167 -2.31 -11.87 -17.71
CA PRO A 167 -1.74 -12.51 -18.89
C PRO A 167 -0.91 -13.75 -18.57
N ALA A 168 -0.16 -13.76 -17.46
CA ALA A 168 0.68 -14.90 -17.09
C ALA A 168 -0.17 -16.15 -16.80
N VAL A 169 -1.32 -15.97 -16.14
CA VAL A 169 -2.27 -17.08 -15.89
C VAL A 169 -2.90 -17.56 -17.20
N VAL A 170 -3.28 -16.65 -18.09
CA VAL A 170 -3.91 -16.97 -19.38
C VAL A 170 -2.96 -17.69 -20.34
N LEU A 171 -1.68 -17.32 -20.33
CA LEU A 171 -0.65 -17.91 -21.19
C LEU A 171 -0.07 -19.23 -20.64
N GLY A 172 -0.39 -19.57 -19.39
CA GLY A 172 0.09 -20.80 -18.75
C GLY A 172 1.50 -20.70 -18.17
N ASP A 173 2.00 -19.48 -17.94
CA ASP A 173 3.31 -19.26 -17.34
C ASP A 173 3.26 -19.60 -15.83
N ALA A 174 4.01 -20.64 -15.47
CA ALA A 174 4.17 -21.13 -14.09
C ALA A 174 5.12 -20.24 -13.29
#